data_AF-A0A524P953-F1
#
_entry.id   AF-A0A524P953-F1
#
_cell.length_a   1.000
_cell.length_b   1.000
_cell.length_c   1.000
_cell.angle_alpha   90.00
_cell.angle_beta   90.00
_cell.angle_gamma   90.00
#
_symmetry.space_group_name_H-M   'P 1'
#
loop_
_entity.id
_entity.type
_entity.pdbx_description
1 polymer ?
#
loop_
_entity_poly.entity_id
_entity_poly.type
_entity_poly.pdbx_seq_one_letter_code
_entity_poly.pdbx_strand_id
1 'polypeptide(L)'
;PGGEMGLRSAGIMNTDQDREPSRINARGGLGAVMGGKQLKAIVLETSQGQEPALTDQQLFKAAEKYYTRELLGHPQTTTFAEYGTAAMTMMCDVFGGLPTRNFSSGHFDGAEKISGEALRDELLARGGYSNPTHACMAGCTIRCSNRYGDVGGEKVVSPIEYETIALVGSNLGIESLEEIARLNYQINDLGLDTIEVGAALGVAAEAGYMTFGDSAGAQALLDEVRSGSALGRLLGNGAGLTGQVLGVRRTPVVKGQAISAYDPRAIKGTGVTYATSPQGADHTAGLTIRAKINHLDPEGQAEISRNAQINMAGYDTLGVCIFAGFGFAEAPGALRDLIRGRYGWDPGENVLSDLGRETLKLERQFNHAAGFRPADDRLPEWMTEEPLPPHNSTFDVPDQDLDQIFDLLD
;
A
#
# COMPACT_ATOMS: atom_id res chain seq x y z
N PRO A 1 19.91 -3.65 2.90
CA PRO A 1 20.52 -4.25 4.11
C PRO A 1 19.54 -5.13 4.90
N GLY A 2 18.28 -4.72 5.02
CA GLY A 2 17.25 -5.44 5.77
C GLY A 2 17.07 -6.89 5.36
N GLY A 3 17.06 -7.19 4.05
CA GLY A 3 17.01 -8.57 3.56
C GLY A 3 18.19 -9.42 4.03
N GLU A 4 19.43 -8.90 3.96
CA GLU A 4 20.65 -9.59 4.43
C GLU A 4 20.64 -9.83 5.94
N MET A 5 20.00 -8.93 6.69
CA MET A 5 19.82 -9.06 8.14
C MET A 5 18.67 -10.00 8.54
N GLY A 6 17.86 -10.47 7.58
CA GLY A 6 16.69 -11.31 7.83
C GLY A 6 15.53 -10.58 8.51
N LEU A 7 15.42 -9.26 8.30
CA LEU A 7 14.38 -8.43 8.89
C LEU A 7 13.01 -8.68 8.24
N ARG A 8 11.98 -9.03 9.03
CA ARG A 8 10.64 -9.39 8.52
C ARG A 8 9.94 -8.30 7.71
N SER A 9 10.27 -7.02 7.89
CA SER A 9 9.73 -5.93 7.06
C SER A 9 10.53 -5.69 5.77
N ALA A 10 11.51 -6.53 5.44
CA ALA A 10 12.33 -6.34 4.25
C ALA A 10 11.56 -6.64 2.96
N GLY A 11 11.60 -5.69 2.04
CA GLY A 11 11.08 -5.81 0.69
C GLY A 11 12.16 -6.09 -0.35
N ILE A 12 11.76 -6.19 -1.61
CA ILE A 12 12.66 -6.27 -2.76
C ILE A 12 12.57 -4.96 -3.54
N MET A 13 13.69 -4.23 -3.63
CA MET A 13 13.79 -3.00 -4.41
C MET A 13 13.97 -3.32 -5.90
N ASN A 14 13.30 -2.57 -6.76
CA ASN A 14 13.34 -2.68 -8.21
C ASN A 14 13.54 -1.30 -8.85
N THR A 15 14.10 -1.31 -10.04
CA THR A 15 14.33 -0.09 -10.79
C THR A 15 13.07 0.36 -11.54
N ASP A 16 12.82 1.67 -11.60
CA ASP A 16 11.84 2.25 -12.50
C ASP A 16 12.35 2.34 -13.96
N GLN A 17 11.56 2.97 -14.82
CA GLN A 17 11.88 3.19 -16.24
C GLN A 17 13.20 3.96 -16.48
N ASP A 18 13.62 4.79 -15.52
CA ASP A 18 14.85 5.58 -15.59
C ASP A 18 16.01 4.90 -14.85
N ARG A 19 15.82 3.62 -14.50
CA ARG A 19 16.77 2.75 -13.80
C ARG A 19 17.06 3.19 -12.36
N GLU A 20 16.19 4.00 -11.76
CA GLU A 20 16.33 4.39 -10.36
C GLU A 20 15.71 3.32 -9.46
N PRO A 21 16.36 2.88 -8.37
CA PRO A 21 15.83 1.89 -7.44
C PRO A 21 14.72 2.51 -6.55
N SER A 22 13.59 2.86 -7.16
CA SER A 22 12.48 3.63 -6.58
C SER A 22 11.20 2.81 -6.38
N ARG A 23 11.19 1.53 -6.77
CA ARG A 23 10.03 0.65 -6.65
C ARG A 23 10.33 -0.45 -5.66
N ILE A 24 9.30 -0.94 -4.96
CA ILE A 24 9.47 -1.94 -3.93
C ILE A 24 8.33 -2.95 -3.93
N ASN A 25 8.68 -4.24 -3.88
CA ASN A 25 7.78 -5.30 -3.41
C ASN A 25 7.95 -5.38 -1.90
N ALA A 26 7.21 -4.54 -1.18
CA ALA A 26 7.55 -4.16 0.20
C ALA A 26 7.16 -5.21 1.25
N ARG A 27 5.94 -5.72 1.14
CA ARG A 27 5.24 -6.32 2.29
C ARG A 27 5.37 -7.84 2.31
N GLY A 28 5.12 -8.45 3.46
CA GLY A 28 5.22 -9.90 3.66
C GLY A 28 6.65 -10.47 3.77
N GLY A 29 7.68 -9.62 3.85
CA GLY A 29 9.05 -10.05 4.15
C GLY A 29 9.79 -10.78 3.03
N LEU A 30 9.41 -10.55 1.76
CA LEU A 30 10.05 -11.17 0.60
C LEU A 30 11.56 -10.88 0.52
N GLY A 31 11.99 -9.70 0.95
CA GLY A 31 13.40 -9.33 1.03
C GLY A 31 14.19 -10.20 2.02
N ALA A 32 13.57 -10.59 3.13
CA ALA A 32 14.19 -11.51 4.10
C ALA A 32 14.32 -12.92 3.52
N VAL A 33 13.32 -13.40 2.77
CA VAL A 33 13.39 -14.68 2.06
C VAL A 33 14.52 -14.66 1.03
N MET A 34 14.63 -13.57 0.26
CA MET A 34 15.69 -13.37 -0.72
C MET A 34 17.08 -13.36 -0.08
N GLY A 35 17.26 -12.61 1.02
CA GLY A 35 18.51 -12.58 1.78
C GLY A 35 18.86 -13.90 2.46
N GLY A 36 17.86 -14.63 2.97
CA GLY A 36 18.04 -15.98 3.52
C GLY A 36 18.50 -17.02 2.50
N LYS A 37 18.27 -16.76 1.20
CA LYS A 37 18.81 -17.54 0.08
C LYS A 37 20.17 -17.05 -0.42
N GLN A 38 20.78 -16.06 0.25
CA GLN A 38 22.03 -15.42 -0.15
C GLN A 38 21.98 -14.81 -1.56
N LEU A 39 20.79 -14.37 -1.99
CA LEU A 39 20.59 -13.73 -3.28
C LEU A 39 20.60 -12.21 -3.12
N LYS A 40 21.60 -11.52 -3.67
CA LYS A 40 21.72 -10.05 -3.55
C LYS A 40 20.86 -9.30 -4.56
N ALA A 41 20.82 -9.77 -5.79
CA ALA A 41 20.13 -9.11 -6.89
C ALA A 41 19.81 -10.10 -8.00
N ILE A 42 18.80 -9.77 -8.80
CA ILE A 42 18.51 -10.38 -10.10
C ILE A 42 18.67 -9.27 -11.14
N VAL A 43 19.53 -9.48 -12.13
CA VAL A 43 19.77 -8.52 -13.21
C VAL A 43 19.23 -9.11 -14.50
N LEU A 44 18.33 -8.38 -15.15
CA LEU A 44 17.72 -8.77 -16.42
C LEU A 44 18.31 -7.93 -17.55
N GLU A 45 18.99 -8.57 -18.50
CA GLU A 45 19.44 -7.92 -19.73
C GLU A 45 18.40 -8.11 -20.83
N THR A 46 17.83 -7.00 -21.31
CA THR A 46 16.74 -7.02 -22.30
C THR A 46 17.21 -6.72 -23.73
N SER A 47 18.51 -6.48 -23.94
CA SER A 47 19.08 -6.13 -25.26
C SER A 47 18.84 -7.20 -26.33
N GLN A 48 18.64 -8.46 -25.93
CA GLN A 48 18.30 -9.58 -26.80
C GLN A 48 16.86 -10.10 -26.59
N GLY A 49 16.07 -9.39 -25.79
CA GLY A 49 14.67 -9.74 -25.55
C GLY A 49 13.82 -9.53 -26.81
N GLN A 50 12.77 -10.34 -26.94
CA GLN A 50 11.74 -10.17 -27.95
C GLN A 50 10.44 -9.83 -27.25
N GLU A 51 9.70 -8.86 -27.78
CA GLU A 51 8.32 -8.66 -27.35
C GLU A 51 7.54 -9.96 -27.61
N PRO A 52 6.76 -10.46 -26.65
CA PRO A 52 6.00 -11.68 -26.91
C PRO A 52 5.01 -11.42 -28.05
N ALA A 53 4.65 -12.46 -28.80
CA ALA A 53 3.79 -12.32 -29.98
C ALA A 53 2.34 -11.95 -29.61
N LEU A 54 1.65 -11.28 -30.52
CA LEU A 54 0.20 -11.09 -30.46
C LEU A 54 -0.47 -12.09 -31.42
N THR A 55 -1.52 -12.76 -30.95
CA THR A 55 -2.29 -13.70 -31.77
C THR A 55 -3.20 -12.97 -32.75
N ASP A 56 -3.87 -11.90 -32.31
CA ASP A 56 -4.66 -10.99 -33.15
C ASP A 56 -4.24 -9.55 -32.85
N GLN A 57 -3.37 -9.02 -33.72
CA GLN A 57 -2.82 -7.67 -33.59
C GLN A 57 -3.88 -6.58 -33.79
N GLN A 58 -4.90 -6.81 -34.62
CA GLN A 58 -5.92 -5.81 -34.92
C GLN A 58 -6.86 -5.66 -33.72
N LEU A 59 -7.30 -6.78 -33.15
CA LEU A 59 -8.13 -6.81 -31.95
C LEU A 59 -7.39 -6.16 -30.77
N PHE A 60 -6.13 -6.57 -30.52
CA PHE A 60 -5.34 -6.04 -29.41
C PHE A 60 -5.19 -4.52 -29.50
N LYS A 61 -4.80 -3.98 -30.66
CA LYS A 61 -4.63 -2.53 -30.87
C LYS A 61 -5.94 -1.76 -30.74
N ALA A 62 -7.06 -2.34 -31.19
CA ALA A 62 -8.37 -1.72 -31.03
C ALA A 62 -8.77 -1.62 -29.54
N ALA A 63 -8.58 -2.72 -28.79
CA ALA A 63 -8.86 -2.78 -27.36
C ALA A 63 -7.94 -1.86 -26.55
N GLU A 64 -6.63 -1.84 -26.85
CA GLU A 64 -5.65 -0.93 -26.24
C GLU A 64 -6.02 0.54 -26.46
N LYS A 65 -6.40 0.91 -27.68
CA LYS A 65 -6.83 2.28 -28.00
C LYS A 65 -8.10 2.67 -27.27
N TYR A 66 -9.06 1.74 -27.18
CA TYR A 66 -10.30 1.96 -26.44
C TYR A 66 -10.01 2.18 -24.95
N TYR A 67 -9.30 1.24 -24.32
CA TYR A 67 -8.88 1.33 -22.92
C TYR A 67 -8.11 2.63 -22.62
N THR A 68 -7.12 2.97 -23.45
CA THR A 68 -6.29 4.16 -23.24
C THR A 68 -7.12 5.45 -23.29
N ARG A 69 -8.12 5.53 -24.18
CA ARG A 69 -9.03 6.67 -24.26
C ARG A 69 -9.85 6.81 -22.98
N GLU A 70 -10.46 5.74 -22.50
CA GLU A 70 -11.30 5.78 -21.29
C GLU A 70 -10.46 6.08 -20.05
N LEU A 71 -9.27 5.47 -19.93
CA LEU A 71 -8.34 5.76 -18.85
C LEU A 71 -7.95 7.24 -18.81
N LEU A 72 -7.56 7.83 -19.94
CA LEU A 72 -7.20 9.25 -20.01
C LEU A 72 -8.39 10.19 -19.80
N GLY A 73 -9.60 9.74 -20.13
CA GLY A 73 -10.84 10.49 -19.89
C GLY A 73 -11.33 10.45 -18.43
N HIS A 74 -10.89 9.46 -17.65
CA HIS A 74 -11.32 9.30 -16.27
C HIS A 74 -10.70 10.37 -15.34
N PRO A 75 -11.48 11.11 -14.53
CA PRO A 75 -10.97 12.21 -13.70
C PRO A 75 -9.83 11.83 -12.75
N GLN A 76 -9.88 10.61 -12.22
CA GLN A 76 -8.87 10.12 -11.27
C GLN A 76 -7.47 10.00 -11.91
N THR A 77 -7.38 9.79 -13.23
CA THR A 77 -6.11 9.77 -13.95
C THR A 77 -5.43 11.14 -13.89
N THR A 78 -6.20 12.22 -14.02
CA THR A 78 -5.70 13.60 -13.85
C THR A 78 -5.28 13.84 -12.41
N THR A 79 -6.11 13.46 -11.42
CA THR A 79 -5.77 13.61 -9.99
C THR A 79 -4.45 12.93 -9.66
N PHE A 80 -4.23 11.69 -10.12
CA PHE A 80 -2.97 11.00 -9.89
C PHE A 80 -1.79 11.63 -10.63
N ALA A 81 -1.98 12.14 -11.85
CA ALA A 81 -0.92 12.84 -12.55
C ALA A 81 -0.52 14.15 -11.85
N GLU A 82 -1.45 14.83 -11.19
CA GLU A 82 -1.19 16.11 -10.54
C GLU A 82 -0.62 15.98 -9.12
N TYR A 83 -1.17 15.04 -8.34
CA TYR A 83 -0.93 14.93 -6.90
C TYR A 83 -0.40 13.56 -6.45
N GLY A 84 -0.30 12.60 -7.37
CA GLY A 84 0.06 11.22 -7.04
C GLY A 84 -0.92 10.58 -6.05
N THR A 85 -0.43 9.57 -5.32
CA THR A 85 -1.24 8.93 -4.27
C THR A 85 -1.47 9.86 -3.08
N ALA A 86 -0.63 10.88 -2.87
CA ALA A 86 -0.76 11.86 -1.77
C ALA A 86 -2.09 12.64 -1.79
N ALA A 87 -2.84 12.61 -2.90
CA ALA A 87 -4.24 13.05 -2.95
C ALA A 87 -5.14 12.35 -1.90
N MET A 88 -4.72 11.19 -1.37
CA MET A 88 -5.46 10.45 -0.35
C MET A 88 -5.32 11.05 1.05
N THR A 89 -4.31 11.90 1.33
CA THR A 89 -4.07 12.46 2.66
C THR A 89 -5.29 13.18 3.23
N MET A 90 -5.75 14.23 2.52
CA MET A 90 -6.90 15.01 2.98
C MET A 90 -8.21 14.21 2.91
N MET A 91 -8.36 13.32 1.92
CA MET A 91 -9.54 12.46 1.86
C MET A 91 -9.65 11.58 3.11
N CYS A 92 -8.55 10.92 3.50
CA CYS A 92 -8.55 10.04 4.66
C CYS A 92 -8.73 10.82 5.97
N ASP A 93 -8.12 12.00 6.09
CA ASP A 93 -8.32 12.90 7.24
C ASP A 93 -9.77 13.33 7.40
N VAL A 94 -10.43 13.72 6.30
CA VAL A 94 -11.85 14.11 6.28
C VAL A 94 -12.78 12.95 6.66
N PHE A 95 -12.45 11.72 6.26
CA PHE A 95 -13.16 10.52 6.72
C PHE A 95 -12.89 10.18 8.19
N GLY A 96 -11.97 10.90 8.86
CA GLY A 96 -11.54 10.59 10.22
C GLY A 96 -10.76 9.29 10.30
N GLY A 97 -10.05 8.91 9.23
CA GLY A 97 -9.33 7.65 9.10
C GLY A 97 -7.81 7.80 8.94
N LEU A 98 -7.24 9.01 8.97
CA LEU A 98 -5.80 9.23 8.81
C LEU A 98 -5.05 8.85 10.10
N PRO A 99 -4.21 7.80 10.10
CA PRO A 99 -3.53 7.36 11.30
C PRO A 99 -2.66 8.45 11.90
N THR A 100 -2.93 8.79 13.16
CA THR A 100 -2.27 9.90 13.84
C THR A 100 -1.76 9.46 15.21
N ARG A 101 -0.45 9.63 15.43
CA ARG A 101 0.26 9.27 16.68
C ARG A 101 -0.06 7.83 17.12
N ASN A 102 0.45 6.85 16.38
CA ASN A 102 0.20 5.42 16.57
C ASN A 102 -1.31 5.06 16.58
N PHE A 103 -2.04 5.53 15.57
CA PHE A 103 -3.49 5.29 15.43
C PHE A 103 -4.32 5.73 16.66
N SER A 104 -3.87 6.73 17.43
CA SER A 104 -4.65 7.27 18.56
C SER A 104 -5.80 8.18 18.11
N SER A 105 -5.69 8.76 16.92
CA SER A 105 -6.70 9.61 16.28
C SER A 105 -6.68 9.35 14.78
N GLY A 106 -7.83 9.57 14.13
CA GLY A 106 -8.00 9.52 12.69
C GLY A 106 -7.92 10.90 12.03
N HIS A 107 -7.51 11.93 12.77
CA HIS A 107 -7.33 13.30 12.31
C HIS A 107 -5.96 13.84 12.73
N PHE A 108 -5.32 14.58 11.83
CA PHE A 108 -4.05 15.27 12.09
C PHE A 108 -4.16 16.77 11.82
N ASP A 109 -3.90 17.59 12.83
CA ASP A 109 -3.91 19.06 12.70
C ASP A 109 -2.98 19.56 11.56
N GLY A 110 -1.88 18.84 11.31
CA GLY A 110 -0.90 19.14 10.27
C GLY A 110 -1.18 18.50 8.90
N ALA A 111 -2.35 17.88 8.67
CA ALA A 111 -2.64 17.11 7.45
C ALA A 111 -2.47 17.94 6.17
N GLU A 112 -2.88 19.22 6.19
CA GLU A 112 -2.72 20.13 5.05
C GLU A 112 -1.25 20.35 4.65
N LYS A 113 -0.31 20.32 5.61
CA LYS A 113 1.12 20.53 5.34
C LYS A 113 1.79 19.34 4.66
N ILE A 114 1.16 18.17 4.75
CA ILE A 114 1.63 16.92 4.16
C ILE A 114 0.66 16.37 3.11
N SER A 115 -0.23 17.22 2.60
CA SER A 115 -1.21 16.84 1.58
C SER A 115 -0.58 16.67 0.19
N GLY A 116 -1.35 16.13 -0.74
CA GLY A 116 -0.95 16.08 -2.15
C GLY A 116 -0.75 17.47 -2.75
N GLU A 117 -1.57 18.45 -2.35
CA GLU A 117 -1.43 19.85 -2.75
C GLU A 117 -0.13 20.46 -2.23
N ALA A 118 0.17 20.30 -0.94
CA ALA A 118 1.41 20.79 -0.35
C ALA A 118 2.64 20.14 -1.01
N LEU A 119 2.60 18.82 -1.23
CA LEU A 119 3.66 18.10 -1.93
C LEU A 119 3.85 18.64 -3.35
N ARG A 120 2.77 18.83 -4.09
CA ARG A 120 2.83 19.37 -5.45
C ARG A 120 3.46 20.76 -5.47
N ASP A 121 2.97 21.68 -4.66
CA ASP A 121 3.44 23.06 -4.62
C ASP A 121 4.93 23.12 -4.24
N GLU A 122 5.34 22.32 -3.27
CA GLU A 122 6.72 22.24 -2.83
C GLU A 122 7.65 21.68 -3.92
N LEU A 123 7.25 20.60 -4.61
CA LEU A 123 8.02 20.03 -5.71
C LEU A 123 8.17 21.00 -6.88
N LEU A 124 7.10 21.72 -7.22
CA LEU A 124 7.14 22.75 -8.28
C LEU A 124 8.02 23.95 -7.90
N ALA A 125 7.97 24.37 -6.64
CA ALA A 125 8.79 25.47 -6.14
C ALA A 125 10.28 25.13 -6.12
N ARG A 126 10.64 23.87 -5.78
CA ARG A 126 12.03 23.39 -5.73
C ARG A 126 12.66 23.23 -7.12
N GLY A 127 11.92 22.69 -8.08
CA GLY A 127 12.47 22.37 -9.41
C GLY A 127 13.65 21.39 -9.36
N GLY A 128 14.49 21.39 -10.40
CA GLY A 128 15.64 20.47 -10.50
C GLY A 128 15.21 19.01 -10.63
N TYR A 129 15.67 18.14 -9.73
CA TYR A 129 15.21 16.74 -9.67
C TYR A 129 13.73 16.62 -9.28
N SER A 130 13.19 17.61 -8.56
CA SER A 130 11.82 17.59 -8.04
C SER A 130 10.78 17.61 -9.17
N ASN A 131 9.88 16.64 -9.16
CA ASN A 131 8.82 16.52 -10.15
C ASN A 131 7.58 15.84 -9.56
N PRO A 132 6.39 16.49 -9.59
CA PRO A 132 5.16 15.90 -9.05
C PRO A 132 4.60 14.76 -9.90
N THR A 133 5.08 14.56 -11.14
CA THR A 133 4.57 13.53 -12.05
C THR A 133 5.69 12.72 -12.70
N HIS A 134 5.59 11.41 -12.59
CA HIS A 134 6.59 10.47 -13.08
C HIS A 134 5.94 9.12 -13.37
N ALA A 135 6.34 8.47 -14.46
CA ALA A 135 5.85 7.14 -14.81
C ALA A 135 6.66 6.07 -14.06
N CYS A 136 5.98 5.14 -13.38
CA CYS A 136 6.66 4.06 -12.68
C CYS A 136 7.30 3.03 -13.64
N MET A 137 6.71 2.87 -14.82
CA MET A 137 7.14 1.97 -15.89
C MET A 137 6.91 2.61 -17.26
N ALA A 138 7.63 2.12 -18.27
CA ALA A 138 7.45 2.53 -19.64
C ALA A 138 5.98 2.33 -20.08
N GLY A 139 5.41 3.34 -20.75
CA GLY A 139 4.03 3.29 -21.25
C GLY A 139 2.95 3.64 -20.22
N CYS A 140 3.28 3.82 -18.93
CA CYS A 140 2.28 4.24 -17.94
C CYS A 140 1.80 5.68 -18.24
N THR A 141 0.54 5.81 -18.65
CA THR A 141 -0.08 7.10 -18.99
C THR A 141 -0.57 7.87 -17.77
N ILE A 142 -0.77 7.20 -16.62
CA ILE A 142 -1.24 7.79 -15.36
C ILE A 142 -0.17 8.68 -14.73
N ARG A 143 1.10 8.22 -14.71
CA ARG A 143 2.25 8.94 -14.14
C ARG A 143 2.03 9.46 -12.71
N CYS A 144 1.54 8.57 -11.85
CA CYS A 144 1.20 8.85 -10.45
C CYS A 144 2.38 9.03 -9.49
N SER A 145 3.60 8.64 -9.90
CA SER A 145 4.77 8.75 -9.05
C SER A 145 5.27 10.19 -9.00
N ASN A 146 6.04 10.52 -7.97
CA ASN A 146 6.79 11.78 -7.88
C ASN A 146 8.29 11.55 -7.67
N ARG A 147 9.06 12.63 -7.78
CA ARG A 147 10.48 12.73 -7.45
C ARG A 147 10.66 13.87 -6.49
N TYR A 148 11.32 13.63 -5.36
CA TYR A 148 11.54 14.62 -4.32
C TYR A 148 13.04 14.91 -4.23
N GLY A 149 13.43 16.12 -4.60
CA GLY A 149 14.78 16.64 -4.42
C GLY A 149 14.84 17.63 -3.25
N ASP A 150 16.02 17.91 -2.73
CA ASP A 150 16.23 18.88 -1.66
C ASP A 150 16.13 20.33 -2.18
N VAL A 151 16.35 21.30 -1.29
CA VAL A 151 16.33 22.74 -1.62
C VAL A 151 17.40 23.11 -2.67
N GLY A 152 18.48 22.33 -2.77
CA GLY A 152 19.52 22.50 -3.79
C GLY A 152 19.14 21.90 -5.15
N GLY A 153 18.00 21.21 -5.25
CA GLY A 153 17.57 20.50 -6.45
C GLY A 153 18.20 19.12 -6.62
N GLU A 154 18.96 18.65 -5.63
CA GLU A 154 19.61 17.33 -5.63
C GLU A 154 18.64 16.24 -5.17
N LYS A 155 18.83 15.03 -5.68
CA LYS A 155 17.93 13.91 -5.39
C LYS A 155 17.93 13.54 -3.89
N VAL A 156 16.74 13.41 -3.30
CA VAL A 156 16.54 12.81 -1.98
C VAL A 156 15.90 11.44 -2.12
N VAL A 157 14.66 11.38 -2.62
CA VAL A 157 13.90 10.13 -2.72
C VAL A 157 12.90 10.19 -3.86
N SER A 158 12.58 9.02 -4.42
CA SER A 158 11.47 8.86 -5.34
C SER A 158 10.90 7.46 -5.13
N PRO A 159 9.57 7.31 -5.07
CA PRO A 159 8.55 8.33 -4.76
C PRO A 159 8.37 8.58 -3.26
N ILE A 160 7.63 9.64 -2.91
CA ILE A 160 6.93 9.77 -1.63
C ILE A 160 5.45 9.43 -1.87
N GLU A 161 5.03 8.25 -1.45
CA GLU A 161 3.64 7.77 -1.60
C GLU A 161 2.81 8.07 -0.34
N TYR A 162 1.49 8.10 -0.48
CA TYR A 162 0.53 8.36 0.60
C TYR A 162 0.77 7.52 1.85
N GLU A 163 0.99 6.22 1.67
CA GLU A 163 1.24 5.30 2.79
C GLU A 163 2.43 5.73 3.63
N THR A 164 3.52 6.12 2.96
CA THR A 164 4.71 6.67 3.64
C THR A 164 4.39 8.00 4.30
N ILE A 165 3.66 8.90 3.64
CA ILE A 165 3.25 10.20 4.20
C ILE A 165 2.46 10.00 5.50
N ALA A 166 1.52 9.06 5.52
CA ALA A 166 0.71 8.81 6.70
C ALA A 166 1.51 8.08 7.80
N LEU A 167 2.14 6.95 7.50
CA LEU A 167 2.78 6.11 8.52
C LEU A 167 4.11 6.68 9.05
N VAL A 168 4.79 7.52 8.27
CA VAL A 168 6.05 8.17 8.65
C VAL A 168 5.86 9.68 8.92
N GLY A 169 4.70 10.24 8.55
CA GLY A 169 4.28 11.60 8.88
C GLY A 169 3.28 11.65 10.03
N SER A 170 1.98 11.67 9.73
CA SER A 170 0.90 11.86 10.71
C SER A 170 0.92 10.83 11.84
N ASN A 171 1.21 9.56 11.54
CA ASN A 171 1.30 8.49 12.53
C ASN A 171 2.47 8.70 13.51
N LEU A 172 3.50 9.42 13.10
CA LEU A 172 4.61 9.84 13.96
C LEU A 172 4.43 11.28 14.50
N GLY A 173 3.40 12.00 14.08
CA GLY A 173 3.16 13.40 14.41
C GLY A 173 4.09 14.38 13.69
N ILE A 174 4.71 13.98 12.58
CA ILE A 174 5.62 14.79 11.77
C ILE A 174 4.82 15.48 10.65
N GLU A 175 4.99 16.80 10.52
CA GLU A 175 4.23 17.64 9.59
C GLU A 175 5.09 18.29 8.48
N SER A 176 6.32 17.81 8.30
CA SER A 176 7.27 18.31 7.29
C SER A 176 7.52 17.26 6.20
N LEU A 177 7.20 17.59 4.95
CA LEU A 177 7.46 16.72 3.80
C LEU A 177 8.95 16.44 3.61
N GLU A 178 9.82 17.39 3.96
CA GLU A 178 11.28 17.23 3.89
C GLU A 178 11.76 16.19 4.88
N GLU A 179 11.23 16.21 6.10
CA GLU A 179 11.57 15.23 7.13
C GLU A 179 11.05 13.84 6.77
N ILE A 180 9.80 13.75 6.29
CA ILE A 180 9.21 12.51 5.78
C ILE A 180 10.03 11.96 4.60
N ALA A 181 10.47 12.81 3.66
CA ALA A 181 11.29 12.41 2.53
C ALA A 181 12.61 11.78 2.95
N ARG A 182 13.27 12.35 3.96
CA ARG A 182 14.55 11.85 4.50
C ARG A 182 14.38 10.53 5.24
N LEU A 183 13.32 10.39 6.03
CA LEU A 183 12.98 9.12 6.68
C LEU A 183 12.63 8.04 5.63
N ASN A 184 11.83 8.38 4.63
CA ASN A 184 11.52 7.51 3.49
C ASN A 184 12.80 7.03 2.77
N TYR A 185 13.73 7.93 2.49
CA TYR A 185 15.02 7.58 1.91
C TYR A 185 15.77 6.56 2.77
N GLN A 186 15.88 6.79 4.08
CA GLN A 186 16.59 5.88 4.98
C GLN A 186 15.96 4.48 5.01
N ILE A 187 14.63 4.40 5.04
CA ILE A 187 13.88 3.14 5.02
C ILE A 187 14.09 2.42 3.68
N ASN A 188 14.02 3.13 2.56
CA ASN A 188 14.24 2.57 1.22
C ASN A 188 15.69 2.10 1.02
N ASP A 189 16.68 2.84 1.52
CA ASP A 189 18.09 2.44 1.45
C ASP A 189 18.38 1.19 2.29
N LEU A 190 17.65 1.01 3.40
CA LEU A 190 17.67 -0.25 4.15
C LEU A 190 16.97 -1.39 3.38
N GLY A 191 16.06 -1.09 2.45
CA GLY A 191 15.25 -2.04 1.72
C GLY A 191 14.10 -2.58 2.55
N LEU A 192 13.44 -1.71 3.31
CA LEU A 192 12.35 -2.05 4.23
C LEU A 192 11.02 -1.42 3.78
N ASP A 193 9.92 -2.00 4.23
CA ASP A 193 8.57 -1.47 4.07
C ASP A 193 8.34 -0.24 4.97
N THR A 194 7.96 0.89 4.38
CA THR A 194 7.66 2.14 5.10
C THR A 194 6.41 2.04 5.96
N ILE A 195 5.43 1.21 5.59
CA ILE A 195 4.23 0.98 6.40
C ILE A 195 4.63 0.26 7.69
N GLU A 196 5.33 -0.85 7.57
CA GLU A 196 5.77 -1.63 8.74
C GLU A 196 6.72 -0.86 9.65
N VAL A 197 7.72 -0.21 9.08
CA VAL A 197 8.70 0.54 9.88
C VAL A 197 8.04 1.78 10.48
N GLY A 198 7.18 2.49 9.75
CA GLY A 198 6.42 3.63 10.29
C GLY A 198 5.49 3.23 11.43
N ALA A 199 4.79 2.11 11.31
CA ALA A 199 3.97 1.55 12.39
C ALA A 199 4.83 1.13 13.60
N ALA A 200 5.98 0.47 13.38
CA ALA A 200 6.90 0.09 14.45
C ALA A 200 7.48 1.31 15.19
N LEU A 201 7.80 2.38 14.47
CA LEU A 201 8.23 3.65 15.07
C LEU A 201 7.10 4.29 15.89
N GLY A 202 5.85 4.26 15.41
CA GLY A 202 4.68 4.71 16.17
C GLY A 202 4.53 3.95 17.50
N VAL A 203 4.65 2.62 17.46
CA VAL A 203 4.66 1.76 18.65
C VAL A 203 5.82 2.12 19.59
N ALA A 204 7.01 2.34 19.05
CA ALA A 204 8.18 2.72 19.84
C ALA A 204 8.01 4.08 20.52
N ALA A 205 7.38 5.04 19.85
CA ALA A 205 7.04 6.34 20.43
C ALA A 205 6.04 6.19 21.59
N GLU A 206 5.01 5.35 21.43
CA GLU A 206 4.06 5.04 22.50
C GLU A 206 4.73 4.35 23.70
N ALA A 207 5.74 3.53 23.46
CA ALA A 207 6.59 2.93 24.50
C ALA A 207 7.59 3.91 25.14
N GLY A 208 7.68 5.16 24.67
CA GLY A 208 8.55 6.20 25.23
C GLY A 208 9.99 6.21 24.70
N TYR A 209 10.29 5.53 23.59
CA TYR A 209 11.62 5.59 22.94
C TYR A 209 11.85 6.89 22.17
N MET A 210 10.77 7.57 21.77
CA MET A 210 10.79 8.92 21.20
C MET A 210 9.47 9.63 21.47
N THR A 211 9.43 10.96 21.38
CA THR A 211 8.18 11.72 21.41
C THR A 211 7.58 11.85 20.01
N PHE A 212 6.26 11.81 19.88
CA PHE A 212 5.61 12.14 18.60
C PHE A 212 5.99 13.56 18.14
N GLY A 213 6.28 13.72 16.85
CA GLY A 213 6.81 14.94 16.23
C GLY A 213 8.34 15.03 16.23
N ASP A 214 9.06 14.11 16.87
CA ASP A 214 10.52 14.09 16.89
C ASP A 214 11.12 13.33 15.70
N SER A 215 11.29 14.02 14.58
CA SER A 215 11.94 13.46 13.38
C SER A 215 13.40 13.03 13.63
N ALA A 216 14.13 13.73 14.50
CA ALA A 216 15.51 13.38 14.83
C ALA A 216 15.57 12.08 15.64
N GLY A 217 14.64 11.89 16.59
CA GLY A 217 14.44 10.64 17.31
C GLY A 217 14.10 9.48 16.37
N ALA A 218 13.20 9.70 15.40
CA ALA A 218 12.87 8.70 14.38
C ALA A 218 14.10 8.30 13.54
N GLN A 219 14.92 9.26 13.13
CA GLN A 219 16.19 9.00 12.43
C GLN A 219 17.16 8.19 13.29
N ALA A 220 17.32 8.54 14.57
CA ALA A 220 18.19 7.79 15.48
C ALA A 220 17.73 6.33 15.65
N LEU A 221 16.42 6.08 15.70
CA LEU A 221 15.88 4.72 15.73
C LEU A 221 16.12 3.95 14.41
N LEU A 222 16.08 4.62 13.26
CA LEU A 222 16.47 4.01 11.98
C LEU A 222 17.97 3.73 11.89
N ASP A 223 18.82 4.55 12.52
CA ASP A 223 20.26 4.27 12.64
C ASP A 223 20.52 3.02 13.50
N GLU A 224 19.72 2.78 14.53
CA GLU A 224 19.73 1.51 15.28
C GLU A 224 19.39 0.33 14.35
N VAL A 225 18.37 0.45 13.49
CA VAL A 225 18.03 -0.58 12.48
C VAL A 225 19.23 -0.83 11.56
N ARG A 226 19.87 0.22 11.06
CA ARG A 226 21.04 0.13 10.17
C ARG A 226 22.22 -0.57 10.83
N SER A 227 22.50 -0.24 12.08
CA SER A 227 23.60 -0.86 12.84
C SER A 227 23.31 -2.31 13.24
N GLY A 228 22.05 -2.74 13.15
CA GLY A 228 21.63 -4.09 13.52
C GLY A 228 21.67 -4.34 15.03
N SER A 229 21.52 -3.27 15.83
CA SER A 229 21.44 -3.36 17.29
C SER A 229 20.23 -4.20 17.74
N ALA A 230 20.13 -4.53 19.03
CA ALA A 230 18.98 -5.27 19.55
C ALA A 230 17.66 -4.50 19.32
N LEU A 231 17.65 -3.19 19.59
CA LEU A 231 16.52 -2.31 19.33
C LEU A 231 16.27 -2.17 17.82
N GLY A 232 17.32 -2.01 17.02
CA GLY A 232 17.20 -1.94 15.57
C GLY A 232 16.61 -3.20 14.93
N ARG A 233 17.00 -4.38 15.42
CA ARG A 233 16.42 -5.66 14.98
C ARG A 233 14.98 -5.80 15.42
N LEU A 234 14.61 -5.25 16.57
CA LEU A 234 13.22 -5.23 17.00
C LEU A 234 12.36 -4.42 16.03
N LEU A 235 12.73 -3.15 15.81
CA LEU A 235 12.02 -2.22 14.92
C LEU A 235 11.99 -2.69 13.47
N GLY A 236 13.14 -3.18 12.98
CA GLY A 236 13.27 -3.71 11.64
C GLY A 236 12.46 -4.99 11.37
N ASN A 237 11.96 -5.67 12.41
CA ASN A 237 11.06 -6.81 12.25
C ASN A 237 9.56 -6.42 12.24
N GLY A 238 9.26 -5.12 12.20
CA GLY A 238 7.90 -4.59 12.05
C GLY A 238 7.16 -4.36 13.36
N ALA A 239 5.96 -3.79 13.25
CA ALA A 239 5.16 -3.34 14.38
C ALA A 239 4.74 -4.51 15.29
N GLY A 240 4.45 -5.68 14.71
CA GLY A 240 3.98 -6.85 15.46
C GLY A 240 4.98 -7.33 16.51
N LEU A 241 6.25 -7.52 16.12
CA LEU A 241 7.28 -7.92 17.07
C LEU A 241 7.61 -6.78 18.05
N THR A 242 7.68 -5.55 17.54
CA THR A 242 7.95 -4.36 18.35
C THR A 242 6.93 -4.21 19.49
N GLY A 243 5.65 -4.29 19.17
CA GLY A 243 4.56 -4.18 20.13
C GLY A 243 4.56 -5.28 21.18
N GLN A 244 4.80 -6.53 20.75
CA GLN A 244 4.88 -7.68 21.65
C GLN A 244 6.03 -7.53 22.67
N VAL A 245 7.21 -7.11 22.24
CA VAL A 245 8.38 -6.99 23.12
C VAL A 245 8.29 -5.76 24.02
N LEU A 246 7.79 -4.64 23.51
CA LEU A 246 7.66 -3.40 24.27
C LEU A 246 6.40 -3.34 25.14
N GLY A 247 5.48 -4.30 25.00
CA GLY A 247 4.25 -4.36 25.79
C GLY A 247 3.24 -3.27 25.43
N VAL A 248 3.21 -2.83 24.17
CA VAL A 248 2.32 -1.76 23.70
C VAL A 248 1.01 -2.37 23.21
N ARG A 249 -0.10 -1.93 23.81
CA ARG A 249 -1.43 -2.43 23.45
C ARG A 249 -1.85 -1.98 22.05
N ARG A 250 -1.64 -0.72 21.68
CA ARG A 250 -1.91 -0.20 20.32
C ARG A 250 -0.86 -0.66 19.33
N THR A 251 -0.85 -1.96 19.07
CA THR A 251 -0.05 -2.56 18.02
C THR A 251 -0.96 -2.79 16.82
N PRO A 252 -0.84 -1.98 15.73
CA PRO A 252 -1.79 -1.99 14.63
C PRO A 252 -1.45 -3.07 13.60
N VAL A 253 -1.63 -4.36 13.95
CA VAL A 253 -1.29 -5.49 13.06
C VAL A 253 -2.45 -6.48 12.91
N VAL A 254 -2.57 -7.08 11.73
CA VAL A 254 -3.38 -8.28 11.49
C VAL A 254 -2.51 -9.34 10.86
N LYS A 255 -2.61 -10.59 11.34
CA LYS A 255 -1.72 -11.70 10.92
C LYS A 255 -0.22 -11.36 11.04
N GLY A 256 0.12 -10.48 11.98
CA GLY A 256 1.49 -10.00 12.20
C GLY A 256 2.00 -8.95 11.21
N GLN A 257 1.16 -8.50 10.27
CA GLN A 257 1.47 -7.45 9.31
C GLN A 257 0.75 -6.14 9.70
N ALA A 258 1.45 -5.01 9.65
CA ALA A 258 0.95 -3.69 10.01
C ALA A 258 -0.24 -3.26 9.17
N ILE A 259 -1.14 -2.52 9.77
CA ILE A 259 -2.27 -1.88 9.09
C ILE A 259 -1.74 -0.67 8.29
N SER A 260 -2.14 -0.56 7.03
CA SER A 260 -1.84 0.58 6.17
C SER A 260 -2.58 1.86 6.59
N ALA A 261 -2.40 2.96 5.86
CA ALA A 261 -2.75 4.33 6.19
C ALA A 261 -4.27 4.65 6.28
N TYR A 262 -5.12 3.65 6.48
CA TYR A 262 -6.56 3.80 6.60
C TYR A 262 -7.00 3.16 7.90
N ASP A 263 -7.45 3.96 8.88
CA ASP A 263 -7.92 3.41 10.15
C ASP A 263 -9.24 2.64 9.97
N PRO A 264 -9.27 1.35 10.30
CA PRO A 264 -10.44 0.50 10.05
C PRO A 264 -11.66 0.88 10.87
N ARG A 265 -11.50 1.63 11.97
CA ARG A 265 -12.64 2.13 12.77
C ARG A 265 -13.44 3.20 12.04
N ALA A 266 -12.80 3.94 11.12
CA ALA A 266 -13.44 4.95 10.29
C ALA A 266 -13.81 4.42 8.90
N ILE A 267 -13.05 3.45 8.37
CA ILE A 267 -13.25 2.88 7.03
C ILE A 267 -13.47 1.36 7.17
N LYS A 268 -14.64 0.98 7.70
CA LYS A 268 -14.94 -0.39 8.13
C LYS A 268 -14.78 -1.45 7.03
N GLY A 269 -15.19 -1.16 5.79
CA GLY A 269 -14.96 -2.08 4.65
C GLY A 269 -13.48 -2.37 4.39
N THR A 270 -12.58 -1.43 4.63
CA THR A 270 -11.13 -1.66 4.53
C THR A 270 -10.63 -2.43 5.74
N GLY A 271 -11.23 -2.23 6.92
CA GLY A 271 -11.01 -3.09 8.09
C GLY A 271 -11.38 -4.55 7.85
N VAL A 272 -12.47 -4.81 7.13
CA VAL A 272 -12.82 -6.18 6.69
C VAL A 272 -11.72 -6.74 5.79
N THR A 273 -11.19 -5.95 4.86
CA THR A 273 -10.06 -6.37 4.00
C THR A 273 -8.83 -6.71 4.85
N TYR A 274 -8.47 -5.87 5.82
CA TYR A 274 -7.32 -6.14 6.69
C TYR A 274 -7.50 -7.41 7.51
N ALA A 275 -8.71 -7.64 8.03
CA ALA A 275 -9.05 -8.83 8.77
C ALA A 275 -8.93 -10.08 7.88
N THR A 276 -9.52 -10.06 6.69
CA THR A 276 -9.85 -11.30 5.95
C THR A 276 -8.94 -11.60 4.76
N SER A 277 -8.18 -10.62 4.26
CA SER A 277 -7.29 -10.81 3.12
C SER A 277 -6.26 -11.91 3.40
N PRO A 278 -5.99 -12.80 2.43
CA PRO A 278 -4.94 -13.79 2.55
C PRO A 278 -3.53 -13.18 2.56
N GLN A 279 -3.36 -11.94 2.07
CA GLN A 279 -2.09 -11.20 2.08
C GLN A 279 -1.75 -10.58 3.45
N GLY A 280 -2.69 -10.57 4.40
CA GLY A 280 -2.58 -9.84 5.67
C GLY A 280 -3.19 -8.44 5.59
N ALA A 281 -2.87 -7.55 6.55
CA ALA A 281 -3.41 -6.20 6.60
C ALA A 281 -2.88 -5.30 5.46
N ASP A 282 -3.42 -5.45 4.25
CA ASP A 282 -3.06 -4.69 3.07
C ASP A 282 -4.27 -4.04 2.40
N HIS A 283 -4.22 -2.72 2.22
CA HIS A 283 -5.30 -2.00 1.55
C HIS A 283 -5.30 -2.27 0.05
N THR A 284 -4.15 -2.62 -0.55
CA THR A 284 -4.12 -2.92 -2.00
C THR A 284 -4.93 -4.17 -2.33
N ALA A 285 -5.14 -5.05 -1.34
CA ALA A 285 -5.99 -6.21 -1.48
C ALA A 285 -7.49 -5.85 -1.58
N GLY A 286 -7.92 -4.64 -1.21
CA GLY A 286 -9.36 -4.32 -1.21
C GLY A 286 -9.71 -3.01 -0.52
N LEU A 287 -9.18 -1.88 -1.01
CA LEU A 287 -9.45 -0.56 -0.46
C LEU A 287 -10.88 -0.11 -0.78
N THR A 288 -11.65 0.25 0.26
CA THR A 288 -13.07 0.62 0.12
C THR A 288 -13.37 2.09 0.32
N ILE A 289 -12.38 2.95 0.62
CA ILE A 289 -12.60 4.38 0.97
C ILE A 289 -13.39 5.19 -0.09
N ARG A 290 -13.42 4.73 -1.35
CA ARG A 290 -14.17 5.38 -2.44
C ARG A 290 -15.55 4.77 -2.68
N ALA A 291 -15.94 3.76 -1.91
CA ALA A 291 -17.25 3.14 -2.01
C ALA A 291 -18.34 4.11 -1.54
N LYS A 292 -19.48 4.12 -2.23
CA LYS A 292 -20.61 5.00 -1.91
C LYS A 292 -21.48 4.40 -0.79
N ILE A 293 -20.89 4.23 0.39
CA ILE A 293 -21.53 3.70 1.60
C ILE A 293 -21.19 4.57 2.80
N ASN A 294 -22.02 4.54 3.85
CA ASN A 294 -21.63 5.09 5.14
C ASN A 294 -20.54 4.20 5.76
N HIS A 295 -19.30 4.64 5.75
CA HIS A 295 -18.17 3.86 6.31
C HIS A 295 -18.24 3.64 7.81
N LEU A 296 -19.01 4.46 8.54
CA LEU A 296 -19.21 4.32 9.99
C LEU A 296 -20.34 3.34 10.33
N ASP A 297 -21.08 2.84 9.34
CA ASP A 297 -22.10 1.81 9.54
C ASP A 297 -21.47 0.42 9.30
N PRO A 298 -21.57 -0.54 10.24
CA PRO A 298 -21.10 -1.91 9.99
C PRO A 298 -21.86 -2.63 8.88
N GLU A 299 -23.12 -2.28 8.61
CA GLU A 299 -23.95 -3.00 7.65
C GLU A 299 -23.42 -2.85 6.21
N GLY A 300 -23.34 -3.96 5.47
CA GLY A 300 -22.94 -3.98 4.06
C GLY A 300 -21.42 -3.83 3.79
N GLN A 301 -20.61 -3.59 4.82
CA GLN A 301 -19.16 -3.40 4.67
C GLN A 301 -18.46 -4.66 4.15
N ALA A 302 -18.89 -5.83 4.61
CA ALA A 302 -18.29 -7.10 4.21
C ALA A 302 -18.52 -7.43 2.72
N GLU A 303 -19.72 -7.14 2.20
CA GLU A 303 -20.01 -7.35 0.78
C GLU A 303 -19.15 -6.43 -0.12
N ILE A 304 -19.04 -5.15 0.24
CA ILE A 304 -18.22 -4.20 -0.52
C ILE A 304 -16.75 -4.60 -0.47
N SER A 305 -16.24 -4.98 0.70
CA SER A 305 -14.88 -5.48 0.86
C SER A 305 -14.63 -6.72 0.01
N ARG A 306 -15.51 -7.73 0.06
CA ARG A 306 -15.41 -8.95 -0.76
C ARG A 306 -15.28 -8.63 -2.25
N ASN A 307 -16.15 -7.76 -2.76
CA ASN A 307 -16.14 -7.39 -4.18
C ASN A 307 -14.84 -6.65 -4.56
N ALA A 308 -14.33 -5.79 -3.67
CA ALA A 308 -13.03 -5.16 -3.85
C ALA A 308 -11.91 -6.22 -3.87
N GLN A 309 -11.90 -7.15 -2.92
CA GLN A 309 -10.91 -8.23 -2.83
C GLN A 309 -10.87 -9.13 -4.06
N ILE A 310 -12.04 -9.53 -4.57
CA ILE A 310 -12.13 -10.30 -5.82
C ILE A 310 -11.53 -9.52 -6.98
N ASN A 311 -11.88 -8.24 -7.14
CA ASN A 311 -11.37 -7.44 -8.25
C ASN A 311 -9.85 -7.22 -8.17
N MET A 312 -9.32 -6.97 -6.97
CA MET A 312 -7.88 -6.75 -6.78
C MET A 312 -7.06 -8.00 -7.06
N ALA A 313 -7.48 -9.15 -6.53
CA ALA A 313 -6.86 -10.44 -6.85
C ALA A 313 -6.87 -10.73 -8.36
N GLY A 314 -7.96 -10.36 -9.05
CA GLY A 314 -8.06 -10.45 -10.50
C GLY A 314 -7.05 -9.56 -11.25
N TYR A 315 -6.91 -8.29 -10.83
CA TYR A 315 -5.94 -7.36 -11.43
C TYR A 315 -4.49 -7.79 -11.19
N ASP A 316 -4.15 -8.22 -9.97
CA ASP A 316 -2.81 -8.69 -9.63
C ASP A 316 -2.43 -9.93 -10.44
N THR A 317 -3.38 -10.85 -10.67
CA THR A 317 -3.18 -12.03 -11.52
C THR A 317 -2.82 -11.66 -12.97
N LEU A 318 -3.35 -10.53 -13.48
CA LEU A 318 -3.08 -10.03 -14.82
C LEU A 318 -1.77 -9.22 -14.90
N GLY A 319 -1.15 -8.90 -13.77
CA GLY A 319 0.03 -8.02 -13.70
C GLY A 319 -0.26 -6.58 -14.09
N VAL A 320 -1.50 -6.12 -13.95
CA VAL A 320 -1.88 -4.72 -14.23
C VAL A 320 -1.86 -3.91 -12.94
N CYS A 321 -1.40 -2.66 -13.01
CA CYS A 321 -1.45 -1.75 -11.87
C CYS A 321 -2.90 -1.54 -11.40
N ILE A 322 -3.15 -1.55 -10.10
CA ILE A 322 -4.48 -1.26 -9.51
C ILE A 322 -5.13 0.02 -10.07
N PHE A 323 -4.36 1.08 -10.33
CA PHE A 323 -4.89 2.33 -10.88
C PHE A 323 -5.30 2.23 -12.36
N ALA A 324 -4.83 1.20 -13.08
CA ALA A 324 -5.37 0.84 -14.39
C ALA A 324 -6.84 0.40 -14.30
N GLY A 325 -7.27 -0.09 -13.14
CA GLY A 325 -8.64 -0.54 -12.88
C GLY A 325 -9.69 0.51 -13.18
N PHE A 326 -9.40 1.81 -12.97
CA PHE A 326 -10.30 2.92 -13.35
C PHE A 326 -10.58 2.92 -14.85
N GLY A 327 -9.57 2.70 -15.69
CA GLY A 327 -9.75 2.62 -17.14
C GLY A 327 -10.52 1.37 -17.55
N PHE A 328 -10.26 0.23 -16.91
CA PHE A 328 -10.98 -1.02 -17.21
C PHE A 328 -12.46 -0.97 -16.80
N ALA A 329 -12.78 -0.28 -15.71
CA ALA A 329 -14.17 -0.07 -15.29
C ALA A 329 -14.97 0.73 -16.33
N GLU A 330 -14.34 1.72 -16.97
CA GLU A 330 -14.96 2.55 -18.01
C GLU A 330 -14.82 1.98 -19.43
N ALA A 331 -14.04 0.91 -19.62
CA ALA A 331 -13.84 0.23 -20.89
C ALA A 331 -14.35 -1.23 -20.90
N PRO A 332 -15.67 -1.48 -20.77
CA PRO A 332 -16.23 -2.82 -20.82
C PRO A 332 -15.76 -3.64 -22.02
N GLY A 333 -15.37 -4.90 -21.79
CA GLY A 333 -14.88 -5.82 -22.82
C GLY A 333 -13.44 -5.59 -23.27
N ALA A 334 -12.81 -4.43 -22.96
CA ALA A 334 -11.43 -4.16 -23.36
C ALA A 334 -10.45 -5.17 -22.76
N LEU A 335 -10.63 -5.54 -21.48
CA LEU A 335 -9.79 -6.55 -20.82
C LEU A 335 -9.87 -7.91 -21.53
N ARG A 336 -11.08 -8.40 -21.80
CA ARG A 336 -11.31 -9.64 -22.54
C ARG A 336 -10.63 -9.59 -23.91
N ASP A 337 -10.82 -8.51 -24.65
CA ASP A 337 -10.29 -8.39 -26.01
C ASP A 337 -8.76 -8.21 -26.05
N LEU A 338 -8.16 -7.60 -25.02
CA LEU A 338 -6.70 -7.60 -24.82
C LEU A 338 -6.17 -9.02 -24.59
N ILE A 339 -6.81 -9.82 -23.74
CA ILE A 339 -6.44 -11.22 -23.47
C ILE A 339 -6.58 -12.06 -24.74
N ARG A 340 -7.70 -11.91 -25.46
CA ARG A 340 -7.96 -12.60 -26.74
C ARG A 340 -6.94 -12.22 -27.81
N GLY A 341 -6.68 -10.92 -27.97
CA GLY A 341 -5.70 -10.40 -28.93
C GLY A 341 -4.28 -10.90 -28.62
N ARG A 342 -3.95 -11.04 -27.33
CA ARG A 342 -2.65 -11.54 -26.88
C ARG A 342 -2.51 -13.04 -27.08
N TYR A 343 -3.40 -13.82 -26.48
CA TYR A 343 -3.22 -15.26 -26.29
C TYR A 343 -4.10 -16.14 -27.19
N GLY A 344 -5.05 -15.55 -27.93
CA GLY A 344 -6.06 -16.32 -28.69
C GLY A 344 -7.07 -17.05 -27.80
N TRP A 345 -7.04 -16.81 -26.49
CA TRP A 345 -7.92 -17.39 -25.50
C TRP A 345 -9.09 -16.43 -25.23
N ASP A 346 -10.33 -16.93 -25.31
CA ASP A 346 -11.52 -16.20 -24.88
C ASP A 346 -11.83 -16.52 -23.41
N PRO A 347 -11.62 -15.58 -22.49
CA PRO A 347 -11.85 -15.82 -21.07
C PRO A 347 -13.30 -15.50 -20.64
N GLY A 348 -14.17 -15.04 -21.56
CA GLY A 348 -15.52 -14.59 -21.23
C GLY A 348 -15.58 -13.17 -20.64
N GLU A 349 -16.80 -12.71 -20.33
CA GLU A 349 -17.05 -11.33 -19.87
C GLU A 349 -16.66 -11.10 -18.40
N ASN A 350 -16.68 -12.16 -17.59
CA ASN A 350 -16.41 -12.10 -16.15
C ASN A 350 -14.96 -12.42 -15.79
N VAL A 351 -14.03 -12.39 -16.76
CA VAL A 351 -12.63 -12.81 -16.58
C VAL A 351 -11.97 -12.22 -15.33
N LEU A 352 -12.21 -10.96 -15.02
CA LEU A 352 -11.61 -10.31 -13.85
C LEU A 352 -12.06 -10.97 -12.54
N SER A 353 -13.37 -11.16 -12.37
CA SER A 353 -13.91 -11.74 -11.14
C SER A 353 -13.68 -13.24 -11.06
N ASP A 354 -13.65 -13.94 -12.20
CA ASP A 354 -13.32 -15.37 -12.26
C ASP A 354 -11.87 -15.62 -11.82
N LEU A 355 -10.91 -14.84 -12.35
CA LEU A 355 -9.51 -14.88 -11.91
C LEU A 355 -9.37 -14.55 -10.43
N GLY A 356 -10.05 -13.49 -9.97
CA GLY A 356 -10.01 -13.08 -8.57
C GLY A 356 -10.53 -14.14 -7.61
N ARG A 357 -11.66 -14.78 -7.93
CA ARG A 357 -12.25 -15.87 -7.13
C ARG A 357 -11.31 -17.06 -7.04
N GLU A 358 -10.74 -17.47 -8.16
CA GLU A 358 -9.80 -18.60 -8.19
C GLU A 358 -8.52 -18.30 -7.40
N THR A 359 -7.94 -17.12 -7.58
CA THR A 359 -6.75 -16.69 -6.83
C THR A 359 -7.02 -16.68 -5.33
N LEU A 360 -8.11 -16.08 -4.88
CA LEU A 360 -8.47 -16.05 -3.46
C LEU A 360 -8.73 -17.45 -2.89
N LYS A 361 -9.36 -18.36 -3.66
CA LYS A 361 -9.50 -19.78 -3.27
C LYS A 361 -8.14 -20.42 -3.02
N LEU A 362 -7.20 -20.28 -3.96
CA LEU A 362 -5.87 -20.88 -3.87
C LEU A 362 -5.05 -20.31 -2.72
N GLU A 363 -5.05 -18.98 -2.54
CA GLU A 363 -4.34 -18.32 -1.45
C GLU A 363 -4.89 -18.70 -0.07
N ARG A 364 -6.23 -18.79 0.06
CA ARG A 364 -6.85 -19.25 1.31
C ARG A 364 -6.57 -20.72 1.59
N GLN A 365 -6.56 -21.58 0.57
CA GLN A 365 -6.15 -22.98 0.72
C GLN A 365 -4.70 -23.08 1.23
N PHE A 366 -3.80 -22.27 0.67
CA PHE A 366 -2.41 -22.18 1.13
C PHE A 366 -2.35 -21.73 2.60
N ASN A 367 -3.04 -20.64 2.97
CA ASN A 367 -3.03 -20.13 4.33
C ASN A 367 -3.62 -21.12 5.35
N HIS A 368 -4.71 -21.80 5.00
CA HIS A 368 -5.29 -22.83 5.85
C HIS A 368 -4.31 -24.00 6.07
N ALA A 369 -3.59 -24.42 5.02
CA ALA A 369 -2.54 -25.43 5.10
C ALA A 369 -1.32 -24.95 5.92
N ALA A 370 -1.01 -23.64 5.87
CA ALA A 370 0.03 -23.02 6.67
C ALA A 370 -0.35 -22.82 8.15
N GLY A 371 -1.62 -23.03 8.51
CA GLY A 371 -2.10 -23.03 9.89
C GLY A 371 -3.05 -21.89 10.26
N PHE A 372 -3.35 -20.98 9.33
CA PHE A 372 -4.32 -19.91 9.57
C PHE A 372 -5.72 -20.47 9.82
N ARG A 373 -6.45 -19.85 10.75
CA ARG A 373 -7.80 -20.19 11.20
C ARG A 373 -8.67 -18.94 11.22
N PRO A 374 -10.01 -19.07 11.36
CA PRO A 374 -10.90 -17.90 11.45
C PRO A 374 -10.51 -16.90 12.54
N ALA A 375 -9.92 -17.36 13.65
CA ALA A 375 -9.42 -16.47 14.71
C ALA A 375 -8.29 -15.52 14.28
N ASP A 376 -7.56 -15.85 13.21
CA ASP A 376 -6.54 -14.98 12.61
C ASP A 376 -7.15 -13.92 11.68
N ASP A 377 -8.42 -14.07 11.30
CA ASP A 377 -9.18 -13.13 10.47
C ASP A 377 -9.89 -12.09 11.36
N ARG A 378 -9.15 -11.47 12.29
CA ARG A 378 -9.66 -10.48 13.26
C ARG A 378 -8.76 -9.26 13.35
N LEU A 379 -9.34 -8.10 13.63
CA LEU A 379 -8.58 -6.91 14.00
C LEU A 379 -8.05 -7.01 15.43
N PRO A 380 -7.02 -6.23 15.80
CA PRO A 380 -6.63 -6.07 17.20
C PRO A 380 -7.81 -5.67 18.09
N GLU A 381 -7.96 -6.33 19.25
CA GLU A 381 -9.03 -6.08 20.22
C GLU A 381 -9.20 -4.60 20.55
N TRP A 382 -8.09 -3.87 20.70
CA TRP A 382 -8.12 -2.44 21.01
C TRP A 382 -8.85 -1.60 19.95
N MET A 383 -8.90 -2.03 18.68
CA MET A 383 -9.67 -1.33 17.65
C MET A 383 -11.18 -1.57 17.77
N THR A 384 -11.60 -2.64 18.44
CA THR A 384 -13.03 -2.90 18.75
C THR A 384 -13.49 -2.20 20.04
N GLU A 385 -12.53 -1.82 20.90
CA GLU A 385 -12.81 -1.24 22.22
C GLU A 385 -12.53 0.26 22.32
N GLU A 386 -11.50 0.78 21.65
CA GLU A 386 -11.06 2.17 21.76
C GLU A 386 -11.69 3.04 20.66
N PRO A 387 -12.59 3.99 21.02
CA PRO A 387 -13.18 4.92 20.07
C PRO A 387 -12.13 5.77 19.37
N LEU A 388 -12.33 6.04 18.08
CA LEU A 388 -11.43 6.85 17.25
C LEU A 388 -11.95 8.29 17.07
N PRO A 389 -11.33 9.32 17.67
CA PRO A 389 -11.62 10.70 17.32
C PRO A 389 -11.29 10.98 15.83
N PRO A 390 -12.10 11.79 15.11
CA PRO A 390 -13.14 12.68 15.65
C PRO A 390 -14.54 12.05 15.78
N HIS A 391 -14.81 10.92 15.13
CA HIS A 391 -16.15 10.31 15.09
C HIS A 391 -16.47 9.44 16.30
N ASN A 392 -15.44 9.03 17.06
CA ASN A 392 -15.52 8.11 18.19
C ASN A 392 -16.16 6.76 17.83
N SER A 393 -15.91 6.28 16.60
CA SER A 393 -16.30 4.93 16.17
C SER A 393 -15.26 3.90 16.61
N THR A 394 -15.71 2.65 16.76
CA THR A 394 -14.86 1.46 16.85
C THR A 394 -15.09 0.59 15.62
N PHE A 395 -14.29 -0.46 15.46
CA PHE A 395 -14.57 -1.49 14.48
C PHE A 395 -15.58 -2.48 15.08
N ASP A 396 -16.77 -2.53 14.51
CA ASP A 396 -17.94 -3.24 15.03
C ASP A 396 -18.65 -4.07 13.94
N VAL A 397 -17.96 -4.34 12.82
CA VAL A 397 -18.45 -5.28 11.80
C VAL A 397 -18.55 -6.66 12.47
N PRO A 398 -19.70 -7.35 12.40
CA PRO A 398 -19.87 -8.63 13.07
C PRO A 398 -18.85 -9.68 12.65
N ASP A 399 -18.31 -10.43 13.61
CA ASP A 399 -17.41 -11.56 13.35
C ASP A 399 -18.00 -12.57 12.35
N GLN A 400 -19.31 -12.79 12.40
CA GLN A 400 -20.01 -13.66 11.46
C GLN A 400 -19.85 -13.18 10.01
N ASP A 401 -19.87 -11.87 9.76
CA ASP A 401 -19.70 -11.32 8.42
C ASP A 401 -18.27 -11.54 7.92
N LEU A 402 -17.28 -11.48 8.81
CA LEU A 402 -15.88 -11.80 8.49
C LEU A 402 -15.70 -13.29 8.19
N ASP A 403 -16.32 -14.16 8.98
CA ASP A 403 -16.22 -15.61 8.82
C ASP A 403 -16.88 -16.10 7.53
N GLN A 404 -17.97 -15.44 7.09
CA GLN A 404 -18.75 -15.83 5.91
C GLN A 404 -18.37 -15.07 4.63
N ILE A 405 -17.40 -14.15 4.70
CA ILE A 405 -17.09 -13.25 3.58
C ILE A 405 -16.74 -14.00 2.29
N PHE A 406 -16.16 -15.20 2.39
CA PHE A 406 -15.73 -15.99 1.25
C PHE A 406 -16.59 -17.22 0.94
N ASP A 407 -17.72 -17.41 1.64
CA ASP A 407 -18.63 -18.55 1.41
C ASP A 407 -19.18 -18.56 -0.03
N LEU A 408 -19.23 -17.40 -0.67
CA LEU A 408 -19.69 -17.22 -2.05
C LEU A 408 -18.57 -17.33 -3.08
N LEU A 409 -17.32 -17.65 -2.70
CA LEU A 409 -16.27 -17.86 -3.69
C LEU A 409 -16.52 -19.12 -4.52
N ASP A 410 -17.17 -20.13 -3.94
CA ASP A 410 -17.37 -21.46 -4.52
C ASP A 410 -18.17 -21.50 -5.82
#